data_AF-A0A9D5JQH7-F1
#
_entry.id   AF-A0A9D5JQH7-F1
#
_cell.length_a   1.000
_cell.length_b   1.000
_cell.length_c   1.000
_cell.angle_alpha   90.00
_cell.angle_beta   90.00
_cell.angle_gamma   90.00
#
_symmetry.space_group_name_H-M   'P 1'
#
loop_
_entity.id
_entity.type
_entity.pdbx_description
1 polymer ?
#
loop_
_entity_poly.entity_id
_entity_poly.type
_entity_poly.pdbx_seq_one_letter_code
_entity_poly.pdbx_strand_id
1 'polypeptide(L)'
;MPAKQRATSKRTLRQQSSWIQRFLAPLRSPLVQKHRRGGHRMILRERQFAAVRIHPYIRTMFLSLLAGTISVGISALHFVQVDAAMQPQLEAASVPMRDAASMIDTPFVVPLEGTDRAVIKVPPKEYLKIRTEELGYDHALLYRIASCESGWRMVKNRRSTAYGYFQIIDGTERMTPQYKSGRRKTDPYTNIEMALYLYGKQGTIPWLASRHCWSR
;
A
#
# COMPACT_ATOMS: atom_id res chain seq x y z
N MET A 1 -17.75 29.66 -52.39
CA MET A 1 -17.01 30.06 -51.17
C MET A 1 -15.88 29.06 -50.95
N PRO A 2 -14.60 29.47 -50.95
CA PRO A 2 -13.48 28.53 -50.93
C PRO A 2 -13.11 28.09 -49.51
N ALA A 3 -12.93 26.77 -49.35
CA ALA A 3 -12.50 26.11 -48.13
C ALA A 3 -11.00 26.35 -47.86
N LYS A 4 -10.68 27.02 -46.75
CA LYS A 4 -9.30 27.20 -46.26
C LYS A 4 -8.80 25.90 -45.63
N GLN A 5 -7.87 25.24 -46.31
CA GLN A 5 -7.04 24.17 -45.75
C GLN A 5 -6.10 24.76 -44.68
N ARG A 6 -6.12 24.19 -43.46
CA ARG A 6 -5.15 24.49 -42.41
C ARG A 6 -4.07 23.40 -42.39
N ALA A 7 -2.84 23.84 -42.66
CA ALA A 7 -1.63 23.06 -42.55
C ALA A 7 -1.38 22.60 -41.10
N THR A 8 -1.23 21.30 -40.89
CA THR A 8 -0.84 20.70 -39.62
C THR A 8 0.70 20.71 -39.48
N SER A 9 1.12 21.35 -38.40
CA SER A 9 2.48 21.52 -37.91
C SER A 9 3.26 20.19 -37.76
N LYS A 10 4.39 20.09 -38.47
CA LYS A 10 5.47 19.12 -38.22
C LYS A 10 6.50 19.76 -37.28
N ARG A 11 6.48 19.40 -36.00
CA ARG A 11 7.50 19.69 -34.96
C ARG A 11 7.14 18.80 -33.76
N THR A 12 7.96 17.97 -33.14
CA THR A 12 9.42 17.84 -33.10
C THR A 12 9.70 16.49 -32.44
N LEU A 13 10.26 15.53 -33.18
CA LEU A 13 10.74 14.24 -32.68
C LEU A 13 12.27 14.34 -32.64
N ARG A 14 12.85 14.75 -31.51
CA ARG A 14 14.29 14.69 -31.20
C ARG A 14 14.55 15.26 -29.80
N GLN A 15 14.44 14.43 -28.76
CA GLN A 15 15.17 14.58 -27.48
C GLN A 15 14.87 13.41 -26.54
N GLN A 16 15.30 12.20 -26.89
CA GLN A 16 15.33 11.08 -25.94
C GLN A 16 16.54 10.18 -26.21
N SER A 17 17.74 10.67 -25.89
CA SER A 17 18.95 9.83 -25.87
C SER A 17 20.15 10.58 -25.27
N SER A 18 20.16 10.84 -23.95
CA SER A 18 21.39 11.19 -23.21
C SER A 18 21.19 11.20 -21.68
N TRP A 19 20.83 10.06 -21.06
CA TRP A 19 20.81 9.95 -19.59
C TRP A 19 21.43 8.66 -19.02
N ILE A 20 21.96 7.75 -19.85
CA ILE A 20 22.50 6.44 -19.39
C ILE A 20 24.04 6.42 -19.46
N GLN A 21 24.74 7.42 -18.90
CA GLN A 21 26.21 7.35 -18.72
C GLN A 21 26.73 8.01 -17.42
N ARG A 22 25.97 7.97 -16.30
CA ARG A 22 26.44 8.51 -15.00
C ARG A 22 26.33 7.53 -13.82
N PHE A 23 26.75 6.26 -14.00
CA PHE A 23 26.73 5.30 -12.88
C PHE A 23 28.00 4.46 -12.69
N LEU A 24 29.17 4.94 -13.09
CA LEU A 24 30.44 4.32 -12.66
C LEU A 24 31.47 5.40 -12.31
N ALA A 25 31.37 5.93 -11.09
CA ALA A 25 32.46 6.65 -10.45
C ALA A 25 32.74 6.01 -9.07
N PRO A 26 33.96 5.54 -8.80
CA PRO A 26 34.33 4.97 -7.51
C PRO A 26 34.41 6.07 -6.45
N LEU A 27 33.73 5.85 -5.32
CA LEU A 27 33.76 6.72 -4.13
C LEU A 27 35.16 6.67 -3.49
N ARG A 28 36.00 7.68 -3.78
CA ARG A 28 37.17 8.01 -2.95
C ARG A 28 36.75 9.00 -1.88
N SER A 29 36.73 8.57 -0.62
CA SER A 29 36.55 9.43 0.55
C SER A 29 37.87 10.13 0.92
N PRO A 30 37.93 11.47 1.03
CA PRO A 30 39.07 12.12 1.68
C PRO A 30 38.87 12.10 3.19
N LEU A 31 39.74 11.37 3.88
CA LEU A 31 40.04 11.58 5.30
C LEU A 31 40.68 12.97 5.45
N VAL A 32 39.95 13.93 6.01
CA VAL A 32 40.54 15.16 6.53
C VAL A 32 40.28 15.23 8.03
N GLN A 33 41.33 14.90 8.76
CA GLN A 33 41.52 15.18 10.19
C GLN A 33 41.35 16.67 10.46
N LYS A 34 40.47 17.03 11.41
CA LYS A 34 40.46 18.35 12.02
C LYS A 34 40.67 18.24 13.52
N HIS A 35 41.92 18.30 13.92
CA HIS A 35 42.32 18.62 15.29
C HIS A 35 42.04 20.10 15.54
N ARG A 36 41.18 20.43 16.53
CA ARG A 36 41.39 21.64 17.34
C ARG A 36 41.01 21.37 18.79
N ARG A 37 42.02 21.63 19.63
CA ARG A 37 42.02 21.68 21.09
C ARG A 37 41.13 22.84 21.56
N GLY A 38 40.46 22.67 22.68
CA GLY A 38 39.71 23.73 23.34
C GLY A 38 38.98 23.17 24.55
N GLY A 39 39.65 23.18 25.69
CA GLY A 39 39.15 22.60 26.93
C GLY A 39 37.92 23.32 27.45
N HIS A 40 36.93 22.54 27.85
CA HIS A 40 36.02 22.90 28.91
C HIS A 40 35.80 21.66 29.77
N ARG A 41 36.18 21.77 31.05
CA ARG A 41 35.77 20.88 32.12
C ARG A 41 34.24 20.80 32.09
N MET A 42 33.70 19.71 31.54
CA MET A 42 32.33 19.32 31.80
C MET A 42 32.35 18.21 32.84
N ILE A 43 31.70 18.53 33.95
CA ILE A 43 31.37 17.64 35.05
C ILE A 43 30.72 16.39 34.44
N LEU A 44 31.46 15.28 34.47
CA LEU A 44 30.95 13.95 34.13
C LEU A 44 29.89 13.58 35.16
N ARG A 45 28.64 13.96 34.87
CA ARG A 45 27.48 13.32 35.50
C ARG A 45 27.40 11.93 34.88
N GLU A 46 27.90 10.97 35.63
CA GLU A 46 27.85 9.53 35.37
C GLU A 46 26.39 9.11 35.19
N ARG A 47 25.88 9.25 33.96
CA ARG A 47 24.64 8.62 33.55
C ARG A 47 24.96 7.15 33.43
N GLN A 48 24.57 6.40 34.45
CA GLN A 48 24.44 4.95 34.39
C GLN A 48 23.66 4.61 33.13
N PHE A 49 24.37 4.19 32.08
CA PHE A 49 23.76 3.57 30.93
C PHE A 49 23.20 2.25 31.42
N ALA A 50 21.91 2.22 31.71
CA ALA A 50 21.18 0.97 31.82
C ALA A 50 21.45 0.21 30.52
N ALA A 51 22.23 -0.87 30.64
CA ALA A 51 22.51 -1.79 29.56
C ALA A 51 21.17 -2.21 28.97
N VAL A 52 20.90 -1.78 27.73
CA VAL A 52 19.79 -2.30 26.95
C VAL A 52 20.09 -3.79 26.77
N ARG A 53 19.44 -4.63 27.58
CA ARG A 53 19.40 -6.07 27.38
C ARG A 53 18.72 -6.30 26.03
N ILE A 54 19.53 -6.43 25.00
CA ILE A 54 19.08 -6.94 23.70
C ILE A 54 18.62 -8.37 23.96
N HIS A 55 17.31 -8.55 23.91
CA HIS A 55 16.63 -9.81 24.16
C HIS A 55 17.18 -10.89 23.22
N PRO A 56 17.59 -12.08 23.70
CA PRO A 56 18.21 -13.14 22.87
C PRO A 56 17.25 -13.79 21.85
N TYR A 57 16.03 -13.29 21.68
CA TYR A 57 14.98 -13.92 20.88
C TYR A 57 15.00 -13.60 19.37
N ILE A 58 15.86 -12.69 18.90
CA ILE A 58 15.93 -12.34 17.46
C ILE A 58 16.88 -13.27 16.68
N ARG A 59 17.64 -14.14 17.37
CA ARG A 59 18.68 -14.97 16.73
C ARG A 59 18.20 -16.36 16.26
N THR A 60 16.95 -16.74 16.50
CA THR A 60 16.46 -18.09 16.19
C THR A 60 15.45 -18.19 15.05
N MET A 61 14.99 -17.09 14.44
CA MET A 61 14.00 -17.16 13.35
C MET A 61 14.57 -17.32 11.93
N PHE A 62 15.90 -17.39 11.77
CA PHE A 62 16.53 -17.59 10.45
C PHE A 62 17.19 -18.97 10.24
N LEU A 63 16.97 -19.93 11.14
CA LEU A 63 17.56 -21.28 11.06
C LEU A 63 16.55 -22.42 10.85
N SER A 64 15.29 -22.13 10.57
CA SER A 64 14.24 -23.14 10.33
C SER A 64 13.89 -23.35 8.85
N LEU A 65 14.68 -22.81 7.90
CA LEU A 65 14.45 -22.98 6.46
C LEU A 65 15.36 -24.01 5.77
N LEU A 66 16.16 -24.77 6.53
CA LEU A 66 17.12 -25.76 5.98
C LEU A 66 17.04 -27.16 6.63
N ALA A 67 15.95 -27.51 7.31
CA ALA A 67 15.77 -28.85 7.91
C ALA A 67 14.36 -29.41 7.68
N GLY A 68 13.86 -29.32 6.44
CA GLY A 68 12.53 -29.81 6.06
C GLY A 68 12.49 -30.55 4.72
N THR A 69 13.64 -31.03 4.23
CA THR A 69 13.73 -31.96 3.10
C THR A 69 14.34 -33.24 3.62
N ILE A 70 13.51 -34.26 3.85
CA ILE A 70 13.75 -35.72 3.73
C ILE A 70 12.72 -36.45 4.61
N SER A 71 12.04 -37.44 4.01
CA SER A 71 11.02 -38.35 4.56
C SER A 71 9.60 -37.78 4.50
N VAL A 72 8.63 -38.34 3.77
CA VAL A 72 8.35 -39.76 3.50
C VAL A 72 7.67 -39.87 2.13
N GLY A 73 8.31 -40.59 1.21
CA GLY A 73 7.57 -41.33 0.20
C GLY A 73 6.96 -42.59 0.83
N ILE A 74 5.91 -43.11 0.20
CA ILE A 74 5.08 -44.28 0.56
C ILE A 74 3.72 -43.87 1.15
N SER A 75 2.76 -43.65 0.25
CA SER A 75 1.39 -44.19 0.35
C SER A 75 0.72 -44.02 -1.03
N ALA A 76 1.25 -44.78 -2.00
CA ALA A 76 0.43 -45.24 -3.11
C ALA A 76 -0.52 -46.33 -2.56
N LEU A 77 -1.69 -46.46 -3.20
CA LEU A 77 -2.77 -47.41 -2.92
C LEU A 77 -3.66 -47.06 -1.72
N HIS A 78 -4.67 -46.24 -1.97
CA HIS A 78 -6.06 -46.67 -1.78
C HIS A 78 -6.97 -45.83 -2.69
N PHE A 79 -7.02 -46.31 -3.94
CA PHE A 79 -8.06 -45.99 -4.90
C PHE A 79 -9.35 -46.63 -4.37
N VAL A 80 -10.11 -45.91 -3.54
CA VAL A 80 -11.48 -46.32 -3.20
C VAL A 80 -12.40 -45.63 -4.20
N GLN A 81 -12.70 -46.42 -5.20
CA GLN A 81 -13.81 -46.34 -6.12
C GLN A 81 -15.11 -46.28 -5.29
N VAL A 82 -15.75 -45.11 -5.22
CA VAL A 82 -17.11 -44.99 -4.69
C VAL A 82 -18.03 -44.73 -5.87
N ASP A 83 -18.64 -45.84 -6.29
CA ASP A 83 -19.94 -45.99 -6.93
C ASP A 83 -20.50 -44.83 -7.75
N ALA A 84 -20.38 -45.04 -9.06
CA ALA A 84 -21.36 -44.63 -10.03
C ALA A 84 -22.73 -45.27 -9.69
N ALA A 85 -23.67 -44.46 -9.23
CA ALA A 85 -25.09 -44.52 -9.57
C ALA A 85 -25.83 -43.55 -8.66
N MET A 86 -26.38 -42.46 -9.21
CA MET A 86 -27.83 -42.28 -9.33
C MET A 86 -28.14 -40.86 -9.84
N GLN A 87 -28.79 -40.84 -11.01
CA GLN A 87 -29.55 -39.78 -11.69
C GLN A 87 -30.40 -38.86 -10.78
N PRO A 88 -30.82 -37.64 -11.20
CA PRO A 88 -31.53 -37.44 -12.47
C PRO A 88 -31.31 -36.14 -13.26
N GLN A 89 -31.61 -36.30 -14.56
CA GLN A 89 -32.20 -35.36 -15.50
C GLN A 89 -31.69 -33.91 -15.53
N LEU A 90 -30.80 -33.68 -16.49
CA LEU A 90 -30.76 -32.45 -17.28
C LEU A 90 -32.14 -32.24 -17.91
N GLU A 91 -33.02 -31.53 -17.20
CA GLU A 91 -34.07 -30.79 -17.86
C GLU A 91 -33.42 -29.52 -18.38
N ALA A 92 -33.30 -29.47 -19.71
CA ALA A 92 -32.80 -28.35 -20.48
C ALA A 92 -33.76 -27.16 -20.33
N ALA A 93 -33.74 -26.51 -19.17
CA ALA A 93 -34.13 -25.12 -19.08
C ALA A 93 -33.03 -24.33 -19.77
N SER A 94 -33.18 -24.15 -21.09
CA SER A 94 -32.49 -23.14 -21.87
C SER A 94 -32.86 -21.77 -21.29
N VAL A 95 -32.21 -21.41 -20.18
CA VAL A 95 -32.13 -20.03 -19.74
C VAL A 95 -31.41 -19.33 -20.89
N PRO A 96 -32.05 -18.38 -21.58
CA PRO A 96 -31.34 -17.61 -22.59
C PRO A 96 -30.12 -17.02 -21.90
N MET A 97 -28.95 -17.39 -22.40
CA MET A 97 -27.68 -16.78 -22.07
C MET A 97 -27.82 -15.30 -22.46
N ARG A 98 -28.41 -14.51 -21.57
CA ARG A 98 -28.40 -13.05 -21.64
C ARG A 98 -26.97 -12.67 -21.36
N ASP A 99 -26.25 -12.42 -22.44
CA ASP A 99 -25.01 -11.67 -22.54
C ASP A 99 -24.54 -11.04 -21.21
N ALA A 100 -23.77 -11.80 -20.43
CA ALA A 100 -23.12 -11.35 -19.21
C ALA A 100 -21.99 -10.32 -19.49
N ALA A 101 -21.91 -9.81 -20.73
CA ALA A 101 -20.98 -8.78 -21.17
C ALA A 101 -21.53 -7.35 -21.04
N SER A 102 -22.76 -7.13 -20.52
CA SER A 102 -23.35 -5.78 -20.46
C SER A 102 -23.82 -5.32 -19.07
N MET A 103 -23.35 -5.93 -17.97
CA MET A 103 -23.80 -5.58 -16.61
C MET A 103 -22.72 -5.02 -15.69
N ILE A 104 -21.67 -4.43 -16.26
CA ILE A 104 -20.77 -3.53 -15.56
C ILE A 104 -20.83 -2.18 -16.29
N ASP A 105 -20.98 -1.10 -15.54
CA ASP A 105 -20.96 0.31 -15.99
C ASP A 105 -22.25 0.93 -16.54
N THR A 106 -23.33 0.88 -15.76
CA THR A 106 -24.08 2.13 -15.59
C THR A 106 -23.68 2.74 -14.24
N PRO A 107 -22.83 3.79 -14.22
CA PRO A 107 -22.73 4.61 -13.02
C PRO A 107 -24.15 5.06 -12.68
N PHE A 108 -24.52 4.96 -11.40
CA PHE A 108 -25.71 5.59 -10.85
C PHE A 108 -25.55 7.11 -11.04
N VAL A 109 -25.91 7.60 -12.23
CA VAL A 109 -25.98 9.02 -12.54
C VAL A 109 -27.40 9.43 -12.23
N VAL A 110 -27.62 9.94 -11.01
CA VAL A 110 -28.79 10.77 -10.77
C VAL A 110 -28.61 12.02 -11.63
N PRO A 111 -29.45 12.27 -12.64
CA PRO A 111 -29.41 13.54 -13.36
C PRO A 111 -29.98 14.60 -12.40
N LEU A 112 -29.12 15.32 -11.67
CA LEU A 112 -29.49 16.68 -11.29
C LEU A 112 -28.93 17.56 -12.40
N GLU A 113 -29.80 17.88 -13.35
CA GLU A 113 -29.54 18.95 -14.29
C GLU A 113 -29.62 20.29 -13.56
N GLY A 114 -28.64 21.17 -13.79
CA GLY A 114 -28.86 22.61 -13.65
C GLY A 114 -28.43 23.30 -12.37
N THR A 115 -27.61 22.69 -11.51
CA THR A 115 -26.91 23.45 -10.47
C THR A 115 -25.42 23.19 -10.59
N ASP A 116 -24.61 24.23 -10.43
CA ASP A 116 -23.20 24.13 -10.06
C ASP A 116 -23.11 23.25 -8.81
N ARG A 117 -23.08 21.94 -9.01
CA ARG A 117 -23.08 20.94 -7.94
C ARG A 117 -21.79 21.13 -7.20
N ALA A 118 -21.87 21.90 -6.12
CA ALA A 118 -20.85 21.92 -5.09
C ALA A 118 -20.58 20.45 -4.77
N VAL A 119 -19.40 19.97 -5.15
CA VAL A 119 -18.96 18.61 -4.86
C VAL A 119 -18.94 18.52 -3.34
N ILE A 120 -19.97 17.89 -2.75
CA ILE A 120 -20.07 17.72 -1.32
C ILE A 120 -18.90 16.83 -0.93
N LYS A 121 -17.87 17.45 -0.35
CA LYS A 121 -16.70 16.75 0.15
C LYS A 121 -17.10 16.06 1.44
N VAL A 122 -17.40 14.77 1.33
CA VAL A 122 -17.64 13.90 2.49
C VAL A 122 -16.45 14.02 3.46
N PRO A 123 -16.67 14.25 4.76
CA PRO A 123 -15.59 14.30 5.73
C PRO A 123 -14.74 13.01 5.69
N PRO A 124 -13.40 13.08 5.83
CA PRO A 124 -12.53 11.91 5.68
C PRO A 124 -12.88 10.71 6.58
N LYS A 125 -13.37 10.95 7.79
CA LYS A 125 -13.83 9.89 8.70
C LYS A 125 -15.06 9.15 8.15
N GLU A 126 -16.03 9.90 7.64
CA GLU A 126 -17.24 9.34 7.04
C GLU A 126 -16.90 8.62 5.73
N TYR A 127 -15.96 9.17 4.96
CA TYR A 127 -15.45 8.52 3.77
C TYR A 127 -14.79 7.16 4.09
N LEU A 128 -13.98 7.08 5.15
CA LEU A 128 -13.41 5.79 5.58
C LEU A 128 -14.52 4.79 5.89
N LYS A 129 -15.54 5.19 6.66
CA LYS A 129 -16.67 4.34 7.04
C LYS A 129 -17.38 3.74 5.83
N ILE A 130 -17.83 4.61 4.90
CA ILE A 130 -18.51 4.18 3.66
C ILE A 130 -17.65 3.18 2.89
N ARG A 131 -16.37 3.49 2.67
CA ARG A 131 -15.47 2.62 1.91
C ARG A 131 -15.18 1.30 2.60
N THR A 132 -15.09 1.27 3.93
CA THR A 132 -14.91 0.02 4.69
C THR A 132 -16.16 -0.85 4.64
N GLU A 133 -17.36 -0.26 4.69
CA GLU A 133 -18.63 -0.99 4.55
C GLU A 133 -18.76 -1.62 3.15
N GLU A 134 -18.45 -0.85 2.09
CA GLU A 134 -18.45 -1.34 0.71
C GLU A 134 -17.47 -2.51 0.48
N LEU A 135 -16.32 -2.51 1.18
CA LEU A 135 -15.28 -3.53 1.04
C LEU A 135 -15.41 -4.69 2.04
N GLY A 136 -16.35 -4.62 2.98
CA GLY A 136 -16.49 -5.60 4.07
C GLY A 136 -15.30 -5.62 5.03
N TYR A 137 -14.64 -4.47 5.26
CA TYR A 137 -13.50 -4.34 6.18
C TYR A 137 -13.93 -3.85 7.56
N ASP A 138 -13.16 -4.18 8.60
CA ASP A 138 -13.38 -3.70 9.96
C ASP A 138 -13.08 -2.20 10.06
N HIS A 139 -14.13 -1.39 9.94
CA HIS A 139 -14.09 0.06 10.12
C HIS A 139 -13.48 0.46 11.47
N ALA A 140 -13.88 -0.21 12.56
CA ALA A 140 -13.45 0.17 13.90
C ALA A 140 -11.94 -0.03 14.07
N LEU A 141 -11.39 -1.13 13.54
CA LEU A 141 -9.95 -1.37 13.54
C LEU A 141 -9.19 -0.30 12.74
N LEU A 142 -9.61 -0.02 11.50
CA LEU A 142 -8.93 0.98 10.65
C LEU A 142 -9.04 2.40 11.24
N TYR A 143 -10.16 2.71 11.89
CA TYR A 143 -10.32 3.96 12.63
C TYR A 143 -9.31 4.08 13.78
N ARG A 144 -9.14 3.00 14.57
CA ARG A 144 -8.14 2.95 15.65
C ARG A 144 -6.72 3.10 15.11
N ILE A 145 -6.40 2.46 13.99
CA ILE A 145 -5.10 2.60 13.32
C ILE A 145 -4.84 4.07 12.94
N ALA A 146 -5.76 4.72 12.22
CA ALA A 146 -5.61 6.13 11.84
C ALA A 146 -5.49 7.08 13.05
N SER A 147 -6.21 6.77 14.13
CA SER A 147 -6.10 7.49 15.40
C SER A 147 -4.70 7.35 16.02
N CYS A 148 -4.16 6.13 16.06
CA CYS A 148 -2.84 5.84 16.62
C CYS A 148 -1.68 6.40 15.78
N GLU A 149 -1.80 6.36 14.45
CA GLU A 149 -0.74 6.79 13.54
C GLU A 149 -0.55 8.32 13.52
N SER A 150 -1.64 9.08 13.54
CA SER A 150 -1.58 10.54 13.39
C SER A 150 -2.56 11.34 14.24
N GLY A 151 -3.49 10.68 14.94
CA GLY A 151 -4.63 11.33 15.56
C GLY A 151 -5.58 11.91 14.53
N TRP A 152 -5.78 11.24 13.39
CA TRP A 152 -6.58 11.74 12.26
C TRP A 152 -6.10 13.08 11.69
N ARG A 153 -4.77 13.28 11.59
CA ARG A 153 -4.19 14.52 11.06
C ARG A 153 -3.40 14.27 9.77
N MET A 154 -3.54 15.18 8.80
CA MET A 154 -2.74 15.17 7.57
C MET A 154 -1.35 15.77 7.80
N VAL A 155 -0.50 15.05 8.54
CA VAL A 155 0.85 15.50 8.93
C VAL A 155 1.94 14.57 8.45
N LYS A 156 3.12 15.15 8.16
CA LYS A 156 4.35 14.42 7.85
C LYS A 156 5.10 14.07 9.14
N ASN A 157 5.59 12.84 9.24
CA ASN A 157 6.55 12.49 10.29
C ASN A 157 7.89 13.23 10.06
N ARG A 158 8.47 13.83 11.10
CA ARG A 158 9.73 14.58 10.98
C ARG A 158 10.94 13.70 10.63
N ARG A 159 10.91 12.42 10.99
CA ARG A 159 12.06 11.50 10.88
C ARG A 159 11.94 10.50 9.73
N SER A 160 10.81 10.49 9.03
CA SER A 160 10.56 9.54 7.94
C SER A 160 9.75 10.17 6.82
N THR A 161 9.46 9.38 5.79
CA THR A 161 8.57 9.79 4.68
C THR A 161 7.11 9.45 4.96
N ALA A 162 6.78 9.02 6.17
CA ALA A 162 5.41 8.74 6.59
C ALA A 162 4.55 10.01 6.54
N TYR A 163 3.36 9.90 5.96
CA TYR A 163 2.45 11.04 5.79
C TYR A 163 0.98 10.65 5.92
N GLY A 164 0.19 11.57 6.48
CA GLY A 164 -1.27 11.52 6.46
C GLY A 164 -1.87 10.67 7.57
N TYR A 165 -3.15 10.32 7.42
CA TYR A 165 -3.93 9.62 8.45
C TYR A 165 -3.29 8.30 8.86
N PHE A 166 -2.84 7.51 7.89
CA PHE A 166 -2.26 6.18 8.07
C PHE A 166 -0.73 6.16 8.00
N GLN A 167 -0.08 7.33 8.03
CA GLN A 167 1.39 7.47 8.06
C GLN A 167 2.12 6.64 6.99
N ILE A 168 1.60 6.64 5.75
CA ILE A 168 2.13 5.83 4.64
C ILE A 168 3.51 6.35 4.22
N ILE A 169 4.51 5.48 4.16
CA ILE A 169 5.87 5.81 3.69
C ILE A 169 6.01 5.69 2.17
N ASP A 170 7.00 6.35 1.56
CA ASP A 170 7.18 6.39 0.10
C ASP A 170 7.36 5.00 -0.53
N GLY A 171 8.07 4.09 0.17
CA GLY A 171 8.29 2.73 -0.32
C GLY A 171 6.97 1.96 -0.49
N THR A 172 6.12 2.02 0.53
CA THR A 172 4.80 1.38 0.54
C THR A 172 3.82 2.07 -0.40
N GLU A 173 3.87 3.40 -0.50
CA GLU A 173 3.05 4.19 -1.44
C GLU A 173 3.25 3.73 -2.88
N ARG A 174 4.51 3.51 -3.31
CA ARG A 174 4.85 3.08 -4.69
C ARG A 174 4.24 1.73 -5.07
N MET A 175 3.85 0.91 -4.10
CA MET A 175 3.22 -0.39 -4.34
C MET A 175 1.73 -0.28 -4.65
N THR A 176 1.11 0.87 -4.35
CA THR A 176 -0.35 1.05 -4.46
C THR A 176 -0.78 1.41 -5.90
N PRO A 177 -1.98 0.99 -6.34
CA PRO A 177 -2.52 1.38 -7.64
C PRO A 177 -2.76 2.89 -7.76
N GLN A 178 -3.07 3.55 -6.64
CA GLN A 178 -3.25 5.01 -6.58
C GLN A 178 -1.96 5.76 -6.95
N TYR A 179 -0.80 5.28 -6.49
CA TYR A 179 0.46 5.89 -6.89
C TYR A 179 0.73 5.72 -8.38
N LYS A 180 0.44 4.52 -8.92
CA LYS A 180 0.60 4.19 -10.35
C LYS A 180 -0.31 5.04 -11.24
N SER A 181 -1.48 5.44 -10.75
CA SER A 181 -2.39 6.36 -11.45
C SER A 181 -2.07 7.85 -11.24
N GLY A 182 -0.92 8.17 -10.62
CA GLY A 182 -0.49 9.55 -10.42
C GLY A 182 -1.05 10.23 -9.17
N ARG A 183 -1.92 9.56 -8.41
CA ARG A 183 -2.42 10.07 -7.12
C ARG A 183 -1.34 9.95 -6.04
N ARG A 184 -1.44 10.78 -5.00
CA ARG A 184 -0.41 10.89 -3.95
C ARG A 184 -1.04 10.83 -2.56
N LYS A 185 -0.33 10.24 -1.61
CA LYS A 185 -0.76 10.15 -0.20
C LYS A 185 -0.96 11.50 0.50
N THR A 186 -0.55 12.61 -0.12
CA THR A 186 -0.76 13.97 0.35
C THR A 186 -2.22 14.41 0.25
N ASP A 187 -2.99 13.80 -0.66
CA ASP A 187 -4.43 13.96 -0.74
C ASP A 187 -5.12 13.09 0.32
N PRO A 188 -6.05 13.64 1.12
CA PRO A 188 -6.66 12.92 2.25
C PRO A 188 -7.43 11.67 1.83
N TYR A 189 -8.17 11.72 0.71
CA TYR A 189 -8.96 10.59 0.24
C TYR A 189 -8.07 9.51 -0.36
N THR A 190 -7.07 9.92 -1.13
CA THR A 190 -6.05 9.01 -1.66
C THR A 190 -5.27 8.32 -0.53
N ASN A 191 -4.96 9.01 0.57
CA ASN A 191 -4.32 8.41 1.74
C ASN A 191 -5.17 7.26 2.33
N ILE A 192 -6.49 7.48 2.45
CA ILE A 192 -7.44 6.46 2.90
C ILE A 192 -7.51 5.28 1.92
N GLU A 193 -7.65 5.55 0.63
CA GLU A 193 -7.74 4.48 -0.37
C GLU A 193 -6.45 3.64 -0.45
N MET A 194 -5.29 4.27 -0.33
CA MET A 194 -4.00 3.57 -0.25
C MET A 194 -3.95 2.69 1.00
N ALA A 195 -4.42 3.19 2.16
CA ALA A 195 -4.49 2.40 3.38
C ALA A 195 -5.44 1.19 3.24
N LEU A 196 -6.62 1.38 2.65
CA LEU A 196 -7.57 0.29 2.38
C LEU A 196 -6.97 -0.77 1.45
N TYR A 197 -6.27 -0.34 0.39
CA TYR A 197 -5.56 -1.27 -0.49
C TYR A 197 -4.49 -2.07 0.24
N LEU A 198 -3.67 -1.41 1.06
CA LEU A 198 -2.61 -2.07 1.83
C LEU A 198 -3.19 -3.04 2.86
N TYR A 199 -4.29 -2.66 3.50
CA TYR A 199 -5.02 -3.53 4.42
C TYR A 199 -5.56 -4.78 3.72
N GLY A 200 -6.20 -4.62 2.56
CA GLY A 200 -6.69 -5.75 1.77
C GLY A 200 -5.60 -6.70 1.28
N LYS A 201 -4.35 -6.23 1.14
CA LYS A 201 -3.22 -7.06 0.68
C LYS A 201 -2.36 -7.65 1.78
N GLN A 202 -2.20 -6.94 2.89
CA GLN A 202 -1.20 -7.26 3.93
C GLN A 202 -1.80 -7.29 5.34
N GLY A 203 -3.11 -7.09 5.47
CA GLY A 203 -3.76 -6.92 6.77
C GLY A 203 -3.15 -5.73 7.52
N THR A 204 -2.81 -5.94 8.80
CA THR A 204 -2.26 -4.89 9.67
C THR A 204 -0.74 -4.78 9.64
N ILE A 205 -0.04 -5.53 8.77
CA ILE A 205 1.44 -5.58 8.73
C ILE A 205 2.08 -4.19 8.61
N PRO A 206 1.60 -3.26 7.76
CA PRO A 206 2.21 -1.93 7.63
C PRO A 206 2.19 -1.09 8.91
N TRP A 207 1.31 -1.41 9.85
CA TRP A 207 1.08 -0.66 11.09
C TRP A 207 1.49 -1.45 12.36
N LEU A 208 2.37 -2.45 12.22
CA LEU A 208 2.85 -3.24 13.36
C LEU A 208 3.59 -2.39 14.41
N ALA A 209 4.28 -1.33 13.99
CA ALA A 209 5.00 -0.43 14.90
C ALA A 209 4.07 0.25 15.93
N SER A 210 2.82 0.53 15.53
CA SER A 210 1.79 1.13 16.38
C SER A 210 0.82 0.12 16.99
N ARG A 211 1.07 -1.20 16.84
CA ARG A 211 0.17 -2.27 17.33
C ARG A 211 -0.26 -2.11 18.78
N HIS A 212 0.67 -1.74 19.64
CA HIS A 212 0.43 -1.53 21.07
C HIS A 212 -0.61 -0.43 21.38
N CYS A 213 -0.94 0.42 20.41
CA CYS A 213 -1.93 1.48 20.53
C CYS A 213 -3.32 1.01 20.06
N TRP A 214 -3.44 0.38 18.89
CA TRP A 214 -4.75 0.07 18.27
C TRP A 214 -5.33 -1.32 18.61
N SER A 215 -4.54 -2.20 19.23
CA SER A 215 -4.97 -3.54 19.64
C SER A 215 -5.57 -3.63 21.04
N ARG A 216 -5.76 -2.48 21.70
CA ARG A 216 -6.39 -2.38 23.02
C ARG A 216 -7.91 -2.34 22.90
#